data_AF-A0A815ERP0-F1
#
_entry.id   AF-A0A815ERP0-F1
#
_cell.length_a   1.000
_cell.length_b   1.000
_cell.length_c   1.000
_cell.angle_alpha   90.00
_cell.angle_beta   90.00
_cell.angle_gamma   90.00
#
_symmetry.space_group_name_H-M   'P 1'
#
loop_
_entity.id
_entity.type
_entity.pdbx_description
1 polymer ?
#
loop_
_entity_poly.entity_id
_entity_poly.type
_entity_poly.pdbx_seq_one_letter_code
_entity_poly.pdbx_strand_id
1 'polypeptide(L)'
;MYQDKCCDFSHVDLKFCQSKFDSIINSTLRSNLIERCNRLAKLTVHWTTEQSLLKQADLIAYHSIHIRVNDLPELIRNDEQQQFSTVYILESEVHSLNSNYWDRFDFPVWYNLERSYPEPATYFDVKLYLDQLFAPTRVPFSRKTTTAPIAWLISNCNAHNGRSAFVKELMSYIRVDSYGHCLNNIKSKTVTQRRESNSVLYSSYKFVLAIENSNCEDYVTEKLIDAIGSTSIPIVASRNGKPDYARFAPKYSYINVYDFKSVKDLADHLNHLSTNQTAYDEYLWFRRLPINKYAISGFITRSLNENLRLADQIVGKNATMRKWLLNKETSVNKYCKLAQFIYTNHWESIYNRKKSNRPTADEVCLPKNDLVSYFHL
;
A
#
# COMPACT_ATOMS: atom_id res chain seq x y z
N MET A 1 19.90 14.95 0.31
CA MET A 1 20.46 14.50 1.60
C MET A 1 19.41 13.67 2.35
N TYR A 2 19.35 12.37 2.07
CA TYR A 2 18.76 11.42 3.02
C TYR A 2 19.94 10.87 3.80
N GLN A 3 20.03 11.20 5.09
CA GLN A 3 21.08 10.68 5.96
C GLN A 3 21.03 9.16 5.95
N ASP A 4 22.23 8.57 5.83
CA ASP A 4 22.55 7.17 6.05
C ASP A 4 21.81 6.61 7.26
N LYS A 5 20.73 5.89 7.01
CA LYS A 5 20.34 4.81 7.90
C LYS A 5 20.91 3.54 7.30
N CYS A 6 22.22 3.35 7.48
CA CYS A 6 22.82 2.03 7.41
C CYS A 6 21.95 1.08 8.23
N CYS A 7 21.77 -0.14 7.73
CA CYS A 7 21.18 -1.21 8.53
C CYS A 7 22.21 -1.54 9.62
N ASP A 8 22.17 -0.84 10.75
CA ASP A 8 23.12 -1.05 11.83
C ASP A 8 22.71 -2.29 12.63
N PHE A 9 23.33 -3.42 12.32
CA PHE A 9 23.17 -4.69 13.05
C PHE A 9 24.20 -4.86 14.17
N SER A 10 24.97 -3.82 14.52
CA SER A 10 26.00 -3.90 15.58
C SER A 10 25.44 -4.27 16.96
N HIS A 11 24.13 -4.08 17.17
CA HIS A 11 23.41 -4.48 18.38
C HIS A 11 23.13 -6.00 18.46
N VAL A 12 23.30 -6.75 17.38
CA VAL A 12 23.20 -8.22 17.34
C VAL A 12 24.62 -8.77 17.57
N ASP A 13 25.09 -8.74 18.81
CA ASP A 13 26.38 -9.32 19.17
C ASP A 13 26.26 -10.81 19.57
N LEU A 14 27.39 -11.52 19.59
CA LEU A 14 27.47 -12.93 19.98
C LEU A 14 26.87 -13.20 21.38
N LYS A 15 26.96 -12.25 22.31
CA LYS A 15 26.42 -12.38 23.68
C LYS A 15 24.90 -12.25 23.72
N PHE A 16 24.32 -11.30 22.97
CA PHE A 16 22.88 -11.13 22.78
C PHE A 16 22.27 -12.38 22.16
N CYS A 17 22.95 -12.93 21.15
CA CYS A 17 22.56 -14.18 20.49
C CYS A 17 22.63 -15.37 21.46
N GLN A 18 23.75 -15.57 22.17
CA GLN A 18 23.92 -16.66 23.13
C GLN A 18 22.84 -16.64 24.24
N SER A 19 22.56 -15.47 24.83
CA SER A 19 21.58 -15.32 25.92
C SER A 19 20.15 -15.72 25.55
N LYS A 20 19.77 -15.60 24.27
CA LYS A 20 18.44 -15.98 23.76
C LYS A 20 18.36 -17.48 23.43
N PHE A 21 19.45 -18.09 23.00
CA PHE A 21 19.47 -19.45 22.47
C PHE A 21 19.78 -20.53 23.49
N ASP A 22 20.27 -20.18 24.68
CA ASP A 22 20.51 -21.13 25.78
C ASP A 22 19.23 -21.81 26.28
N SER A 23 18.06 -21.23 25.99
CA SER A 23 16.74 -21.80 26.31
C SER A 23 16.19 -22.81 25.28
N ILE A 24 16.85 -22.97 24.13
CA ILE A 24 16.39 -23.85 23.04
C ILE A 24 16.97 -25.26 23.24
N ILE A 25 16.10 -26.21 23.57
CA ILE A 25 16.44 -27.62 23.86
C ILE A 25 16.87 -28.38 22.58
N ASN A 26 16.33 -28.00 21.42
CA ASN A 26 16.66 -28.65 20.15
C ASN A 26 18.04 -28.20 19.65
N SER A 27 19.01 -29.12 19.69
CA SER A 27 20.41 -28.85 19.35
C SER A 27 20.62 -28.46 17.89
N THR A 28 19.90 -29.07 16.93
CA THR A 28 19.99 -28.73 15.50
C THR A 28 19.44 -27.33 15.22
N LEU A 29 18.26 -27.01 15.79
CA LEU A 29 17.66 -25.68 15.66
C LEU A 29 18.56 -24.60 16.30
N ARG A 30 19.13 -24.90 17.47
CA ARG A 30 20.05 -24.00 18.17
C ARG A 30 21.32 -23.73 17.36
N SER A 31 21.96 -24.75 16.80
CA SER A 31 23.15 -24.59 15.96
C SER A 31 22.87 -23.75 14.71
N ASN A 32 21.76 -24.02 14.01
CA ASN A 32 21.35 -23.24 12.83
C ASN A 32 21.07 -21.77 13.17
N LEU A 33 20.47 -21.50 14.34
CA LEU A 33 20.20 -20.13 14.81
C LEU A 33 21.47 -19.39 15.21
N ILE A 34 22.43 -20.05 15.88
CA ILE A 34 23.73 -19.47 16.23
C ILE A 34 24.53 -19.13 14.97
N GLU A 35 24.57 -20.04 13.99
CA GLU A 35 25.24 -19.79 12.71
C GLU A 35 24.62 -18.60 11.98
N ARG A 36 23.30 -18.54 11.91
CA ARG A 36 22.57 -17.41 11.32
C ARG A 36 22.88 -16.09 12.02
N CYS A 37 22.95 -16.10 13.34
CA CYS A 37 23.31 -14.94 14.14
C CYS A 37 24.76 -14.49 13.93
N ASN A 38 25.70 -15.42 13.83
CA ASN A 38 27.10 -15.11 13.52
C ASN A 38 27.27 -14.49 12.13
N ARG A 39 26.44 -14.89 11.16
CA ARG A 39 26.37 -14.25 9.84
C ARG A 39 25.82 -12.82 9.94
N LEU A 40 24.70 -12.62 10.63
CA LEU A 40 24.07 -11.30 10.78
C LEU A 40 24.96 -10.28 11.50
N ALA A 41 25.71 -10.69 12.52
CA ALA A 41 26.62 -9.82 13.27
C ALA A 41 27.76 -9.22 12.41
N LYS A 42 28.01 -9.78 11.21
CA LYS A 42 29.04 -9.34 10.27
C LYS A 42 28.50 -8.54 9.09
N LEU A 43 27.17 -8.44 8.95
CA LEU A 43 26.55 -7.79 7.81
C LEU A 43 26.52 -6.27 8.00
N THR A 44 27.26 -5.55 7.16
CA THR A 44 27.17 -4.09 7.04
C THR A 44 26.56 -3.75 5.68
N VAL A 45 25.47 -2.98 5.66
CA VAL A 45 24.76 -2.61 4.42
C VAL A 45 25.00 -1.14 4.09
N HIS A 46 25.57 -0.90 2.92
CA HIS A 46 25.79 0.43 2.36
C HIS A 46 24.85 0.67 1.16
N TRP A 47 24.30 1.89 1.06
CA TRP A 47 23.42 2.29 -0.04
C TRP A 47 24.04 3.46 -0.80
N THR A 48 23.98 3.42 -2.13
CA THR A 48 24.43 4.52 -2.99
C THR A 48 23.59 4.60 -4.25
N THR A 49 23.46 5.80 -4.80
CA THR A 49 22.88 6.04 -6.13
C THR A 49 23.96 6.31 -7.19
N GLU A 50 25.24 6.21 -6.82
CA GLU A 50 26.38 6.45 -7.71
C GLU A 50 26.57 5.28 -8.68
N GLN A 51 26.34 5.52 -9.97
CA GLN A 51 26.42 4.48 -11.00
C GLN A 51 27.85 3.95 -11.21
N SER A 52 28.88 4.73 -10.87
CA SER A 52 30.29 4.30 -10.95
C SER A 52 30.59 3.10 -10.04
N LEU A 53 29.82 2.93 -8.96
CA LEU A 53 29.96 1.83 -8.00
C LEU A 53 29.15 0.59 -8.37
N LEU A 54 28.48 0.59 -9.54
CA LEU A 54 27.60 -0.51 -9.96
C LEU A 54 28.30 -1.86 -9.97
N LYS A 55 29.57 -1.93 -10.38
CA LYS A 55 30.36 -3.17 -10.39
C LYS A 55 30.72 -3.68 -8.99
N GLN A 56 30.62 -2.84 -7.96
CA GLN A 56 30.93 -3.21 -6.57
C GLN A 56 29.67 -3.61 -5.79
N ALA A 57 28.47 -3.33 -6.32
CA ALA A 57 27.23 -3.57 -5.62
C ALA A 57 26.89 -5.07 -5.55
N ASP A 58 26.48 -5.56 -4.39
CA ASP A 58 25.93 -6.93 -4.25
C ASP A 58 24.46 -7.01 -4.67
N LEU A 59 23.70 -5.92 -4.51
CA LEU A 59 22.28 -5.84 -4.84
C LEU A 59 21.98 -4.53 -5.58
N ILE A 60 21.39 -4.65 -6.77
CA ILE A 60 20.99 -3.52 -7.61
C ILE A 60 19.47 -3.37 -7.55
N ALA A 61 19.00 -2.23 -7.04
CA ALA A 61 17.58 -1.94 -6.89
C ALA A 61 17.09 -1.01 -8.00
N TYR A 62 16.03 -1.43 -8.68
CA TYR A 62 15.39 -0.67 -9.73
C TYR A 62 14.00 -0.19 -9.32
N HIS A 63 13.59 0.97 -9.82
CA HIS A 63 12.21 1.42 -9.70
C HIS A 63 11.49 1.15 -11.03
N SER A 64 10.42 0.34 -11.00
CA SER A 64 9.68 -0.14 -12.20
C SER A 64 9.44 0.93 -13.28
N ILE A 65 8.98 2.13 -12.92
CA ILE A 65 8.65 3.20 -13.88
C ILE A 65 9.87 3.83 -14.58
N HIS A 66 11.08 3.63 -14.05
CA HIS A 66 12.31 4.22 -14.59
C HIS A 66 13.18 3.19 -15.32
N ILE A 67 12.70 1.96 -15.45
CA ILE A 67 13.45 0.88 -16.09
C ILE A 67 13.18 0.88 -17.58
N ARG A 68 14.25 0.87 -18.36
CA ARG A 68 14.22 0.40 -19.74
C ARG A 68 14.62 -1.06 -19.73
N VAL A 69 13.64 -1.95 -19.89
CA VAL A 69 13.82 -3.40 -19.74
C VAL A 69 14.92 -3.93 -20.66
N ASN A 70 15.11 -3.33 -21.83
CA ASN A 70 16.14 -3.72 -22.79
C ASN A 70 17.55 -3.22 -22.42
N ASP A 71 17.66 -2.26 -21.49
CA ASP A 71 18.92 -1.63 -21.09
C ASP A 71 19.39 -2.12 -19.71
N LEU A 72 18.83 -3.23 -19.22
CA LEU A 72 19.26 -3.82 -17.95
C LEU A 72 20.67 -4.40 -18.12
N PRO A 73 21.66 -3.96 -17.31
CA PRO A 73 23.01 -4.50 -17.38
C PRO A 73 23.01 -5.98 -17.02
N GLU A 74 23.91 -6.74 -17.64
CA GLU A 74 24.20 -8.10 -17.18
C GLU A 74 24.82 -8.05 -15.79
N LEU A 75 24.27 -8.86 -14.89
CA LEU A 75 24.71 -8.94 -13.50
C LEU A 75 25.99 -9.80 -13.44
N ILE A 76 26.98 -9.37 -12.66
CA ILE A 76 28.19 -10.16 -12.42
C ILE A 76 27.81 -11.39 -11.58
N ARG A 77 28.06 -12.58 -12.12
CA ARG A 77 27.80 -13.88 -11.47
C ARG A 77 28.97 -14.81 -11.73
N ASN A 78 30.00 -14.73 -10.90
CA ASN A 78 31.18 -15.58 -10.98
C ASN A 78 31.62 -16.03 -9.56
N ASP A 79 32.70 -16.79 -9.47
CA ASP A 79 33.17 -17.37 -8.21
C ASP A 79 33.63 -16.33 -7.17
N GLU A 80 33.97 -15.12 -7.62
CA GLU A 80 34.48 -14.03 -6.76
C GLU A 80 33.38 -13.05 -6.34
N GLN A 81 32.36 -12.86 -7.18
CA GLN A 81 31.29 -11.89 -6.96
C GLN A 81 29.96 -12.38 -7.53
N GLN A 82 28.91 -12.21 -6.72
CA GLN A 82 27.54 -12.51 -7.11
C GLN A 82 26.64 -11.29 -6.88
N GLN A 83 26.19 -10.70 -7.98
CA GLN A 83 25.23 -9.60 -7.98
C GLN A 83 23.79 -10.11 -8.08
N PHE A 84 22.93 -9.48 -7.30
CA PHE A 84 21.49 -9.67 -7.29
C PHE A 84 20.79 -8.43 -7.82
N SER A 85 19.58 -8.63 -8.31
CA SER A 85 18.71 -7.56 -8.77
C SER A 85 17.36 -7.61 -8.08
N THR A 86 16.84 -6.43 -7.75
CA THR A 86 15.49 -6.28 -7.23
C THR A 86 14.78 -5.16 -7.96
N VAL A 87 13.49 -5.32 -8.18
CA VAL A 87 12.66 -4.26 -8.74
C VAL A 87 11.54 -3.93 -7.78
N TYR A 88 11.33 -2.64 -7.55
CA TYR A 88 10.23 -2.12 -6.78
C TYR A 88 9.09 -1.73 -7.73
N ILE A 89 7.96 -2.43 -7.59
CA ILE A 89 6.81 -2.30 -8.46
C ILE A 89 5.61 -1.84 -7.65
N LEU A 90 5.15 -0.63 -7.96
CA LEU A 90 3.97 -0.05 -7.34
C LEU A 90 2.73 -0.16 -8.23
N GLU A 91 2.89 -0.25 -9.54
CA GLU A 91 1.77 -0.34 -10.48
C GLU A 91 1.24 -1.77 -10.61
N SER A 92 -0.06 -1.89 -10.91
CA SER A 92 -0.70 -3.19 -11.14
C SER A 92 -0.08 -4.00 -12.29
N GLU A 93 -0.33 -5.31 -12.35
CA GLU A 93 0.21 -6.20 -13.39
C GLU A 93 -0.17 -5.68 -14.78
N VAL A 94 -1.44 -5.31 -14.98
CA VAL A 94 -1.96 -4.79 -16.26
C VAL A 94 -1.37 -3.44 -16.67
N HIS A 95 -0.83 -2.67 -15.71
CA HIS A 95 -0.13 -1.39 -15.97
C HIS A 95 1.39 -1.53 -15.96
N SER A 96 1.91 -2.73 -15.72
CA SER A 96 3.33 -3.06 -15.66
C SER A 96 3.73 -4.07 -16.74
N LEU A 97 3.34 -3.83 -18.00
CA LEU A 97 3.59 -4.71 -19.15
C LEU A 97 3.09 -6.16 -18.93
N ASN A 98 1.90 -6.32 -18.33
CA ASN A 98 1.35 -7.60 -17.87
C ASN A 98 2.34 -8.41 -17.02
N SER A 99 3.27 -7.69 -16.39
CA SER A 99 4.26 -8.22 -15.48
C SER A 99 5.33 -9.11 -16.16
N ASN A 100 5.36 -9.15 -17.49
CA ASN A 100 6.21 -10.03 -18.32
C ASN A 100 7.72 -9.87 -18.09
N TYR A 101 8.18 -8.69 -17.67
CA TYR A 101 9.61 -8.42 -17.48
C TYR A 101 10.09 -8.65 -16.05
N TRP A 102 9.17 -8.86 -15.11
CA TRP A 102 9.54 -8.94 -13.69
C TRP A 102 10.36 -10.21 -13.40
N ASP A 103 10.20 -11.27 -14.20
CA ASP A 103 10.96 -12.52 -14.09
C ASP A 103 12.44 -12.38 -14.50
N ARG A 104 12.82 -11.21 -15.01
CA ARG A 104 14.21 -10.81 -15.27
C ARG A 104 14.95 -10.33 -14.01
N PHE A 105 14.24 -10.09 -12.91
CA PHE A 105 14.84 -9.70 -11.63
C PHE A 105 14.90 -10.89 -10.68
N ASP A 106 15.91 -10.89 -9.81
CA ASP A 106 16.03 -11.94 -8.78
C ASP A 106 14.91 -11.81 -7.74
N PHE A 107 14.60 -10.58 -7.34
CA PHE A 107 13.62 -10.30 -6.29
C PHE A 107 12.64 -9.19 -6.71
N PRO A 108 11.50 -9.52 -7.37
CA PRO A 108 10.44 -8.54 -7.62
C PRO A 108 9.67 -8.25 -6.32
N VAL A 109 9.73 -6.99 -5.88
CA VAL A 109 8.99 -6.47 -4.72
C VAL A 109 7.78 -5.70 -5.23
N TRP A 110 6.57 -6.16 -4.88
CA TRP A 110 5.31 -5.67 -5.43
C TRP A 110 4.21 -5.64 -4.35
N TYR A 111 3.05 -5.08 -4.66
CA TYR A 111 2.02 -4.81 -3.64
C TYR A 111 1.29 -6.04 -3.10
N ASN A 112 1.38 -7.20 -3.76
CA ASN A 112 0.65 -8.38 -3.31
C ASN A 112 1.10 -8.83 -1.91
N LEU A 113 0.16 -9.00 -0.98
CA LEU A 113 0.48 -9.12 0.44
C LEU A 113 1.10 -10.47 0.83
N GLU A 114 0.83 -11.51 0.05
CA GLU A 114 1.30 -12.88 0.31
C GLU A 114 2.43 -13.31 -0.62
N ARG A 115 2.36 -12.82 -1.87
CA ARG A 115 3.25 -13.26 -2.94
C ARG A 115 4.50 -12.41 -3.04
N SER A 116 4.49 -11.16 -2.59
CA SER A 116 5.70 -10.32 -2.54
C SER A 116 6.74 -10.84 -1.56
N TYR A 117 7.99 -10.49 -1.82
CA TYR A 117 9.14 -10.89 -1.02
C TYR A 117 10.23 -9.80 -1.07
N PRO A 118 10.94 -9.50 0.04
CA PRO A 118 10.78 -10.06 1.39
C PRO A 118 9.51 -9.57 2.09
N GLU A 119 8.90 -8.50 1.58
CA GLU A 119 7.63 -7.96 2.04
C GLU A 119 6.90 -7.22 0.90
N PRO A 120 5.62 -6.84 1.07
CA PRO A 120 4.86 -6.12 0.04
C PRO A 120 5.29 -4.66 -0.17
N ALA A 121 5.42 -4.25 -1.43
CA ALA A 121 5.59 -2.86 -1.85
C ALA A 121 4.24 -2.12 -1.87
N THR A 122 3.97 -1.32 -0.85
CA THR A 122 2.70 -0.55 -0.82
C THR A 122 2.93 0.96 -0.89
N TYR A 123 1.88 1.71 -1.18
CA TYR A 123 1.90 3.18 -1.28
C TYR A 123 1.91 3.92 0.06
N PHE A 124 1.96 3.18 1.18
CA PHE A 124 1.92 3.79 2.50
C PHE A 124 2.90 3.13 3.46
N ASP A 125 3.33 3.87 4.48
CA ASP A 125 4.00 3.32 5.65
C ASP A 125 2.93 2.96 6.70
N VAL A 126 3.06 1.82 7.40
CA VAL A 126 2.02 1.35 8.34
C VAL A 126 1.85 2.33 9.50
N LYS A 127 2.95 2.86 10.04
CA LYS A 127 2.88 3.82 11.15
C LYS A 127 2.16 5.08 10.69
N LEU A 128 2.59 5.68 9.58
CA LEU A 128 1.98 6.90 9.03
C LEU A 128 0.51 6.70 8.69
N TYR A 129 0.15 5.51 8.19
CA TYR A 129 -1.24 5.20 7.91
C TYR A 129 -2.09 5.09 9.17
N LEU A 130 -1.61 4.39 10.21
CA LEU A 130 -2.34 4.29 11.48
C LEU A 130 -2.50 5.66 12.16
N ASP A 131 -1.49 6.53 12.04
CA ASP A 131 -1.58 7.92 12.51
C ASP A 131 -2.75 8.65 11.83
N GLN A 132 -2.89 8.51 10.51
CA GLN A 132 -3.97 9.14 9.74
C GLN A 132 -5.34 8.48 9.96
N LEU A 133 -5.36 7.16 10.12
CA LEU A 133 -6.57 6.37 10.32
C LEU A 133 -7.24 6.70 11.66
N PHE A 134 -6.47 6.88 12.73
CA PHE A 134 -7.04 7.14 14.05
C PHE A 134 -7.03 8.61 14.46
N ALA A 135 -6.52 9.50 13.60
CA ALA A 135 -6.58 10.94 13.83
C ALA A 135 -8.03 11.44 14.04
N PRO A 136 -8.22 12.53 14.80
CA PRO A 136 -9.51 13.20 14.88
C PRO A 136 -10.01 13.69 13.52
N THR A 137 -11.32 13.91 13.41
CA THR A 137 -11.95 14.48 12.22
C THR A 137 -11.38 15.86 11.90
N ARG A 138 -10.86 16.03 10.66
CA ARG A 138 -10.24 17.30 10.24
C ARG A 138 -11.27 18.40 10.03
N VAL A 139 -12.33 18.06 9.29
CA VAL A 139 -13.45 18.95 9.00
C VAL A 139 -14.73 18.22 9.41
N PRO A 140 -15.51 18.73 10.38
CA PRO A 140 -16.74 18.09 10.82
C PRO A 140 -17.80 18.11 9.71
N PHE A 141 -18.75 17.17 9.78
CA PHE A 141 -19.81 17.01 8.77
C PHE A 141 -20.53 18.32 8.41
N SER A 142 -20.86 19.15 9.40
CA SER A 142 -21.54 20.43 9.20
C SER A 142 -20.73 21.48 8.43
N ARG A 143 -19.40 21.33 8.38
CA ARG A 143 -18.49 22.23 7.64
C ARG A 143 -18.04 21.69 6.28
N LYS A 144 -18.47 20.47 5.90
CA LYS A 144 -18.27 19.92 4.55
C LYS A 144 -19.34 20.47 3.61
N THR A 145 -19.23 21.76 3.29
CA THR A 145 -20.25 22.55 2.56
C THR A 145 -19.95 22.72 1.07
N THR A 146 -19.07 21.89 0.51
CA THR A 146 -18.77 21.89 -0.93
C THR A 146 -20.04 21.67 -1.75
N THR A 147 -20.16 22.34 -2.90
CA THR A 147 -21.35 22.23 -3.76
C THR A 147 -21.56 20.82 -4.28
N ALA A 148 -20.48 20.10 -4.59
CA ALA A 148 -20.54 18.66 -4.81
C ALA A 148 -20.19 17.89 -3.52
N PRO A 149 -20.92 16.82 -3.17
CA PRO A 149 -20.57 15.98 -2.03
C PRO A 149 -19.35 15.08 -2.28
N ILE A 150 -18.95 14.89 -3.54
CA ILE A 150 -17.92 13.93 -3.97
C ILE A 150 -16.76 14.66 -4.65
N ALA A 151 -15.53 14.34 -4.26
CA ALA A 151 -14.31 14.71 -5.00
C ALA A 151 -13.73 13.52 -5.77
N TRP A 152 -13.16 13.81 -6.95
CA TRP A 152 -12.40 12.87 -7.75
C TRP A 152 -11.18 13.54 -8.37
N LEU A 153 -9.97 13.19 -7.94
CA LEU A 153 -8.72 13.79 -8.44
C LEU A 153 -7.87 12.72 -9.13
N ILE A 154 -7.87 12.71 -10.47
CA ILE A 154 -7.19 11.67 -11.27
C ILE A 154 -6.56 12.24 -12.54
N SER A 155 -5.36 11.74 -12.90
CA SER A 155 -4.68 12.06 -14.16
C SER A 155 -4.56 10.90 -15.15
N ASN A 156 -4.66 9.66 -14.68
CA ASN A 156 -4.69 8.50 -15.58
C ASN A 156 -6.13 8.21 -16.03
N CYS A 157 -6.48 8.64 -17.23
CA CYS A 157 -7.82 8.50 -17.80
C CYS A 157 -8.03 7.16 -18.52
N ASN A 158 -6.94 6.46 -18.84
CA ASN A 158 -6.92 5.17 -19.53
C ASN A 158 -6.84 4.03 -18.50
N ALA A 159 -7.72 4.07 -17.51
CA ALA A 159 -7.81 3.02 -16.50
C ALA A 159 -8.34 1.72 -17.12
N HIS A 160 -7.75 0.59 -16.71
CA HIS A 160 -8.10 -0.74 -17.19
C HIS A 160 -9.55 -1.10 -16.87
N ASN A 161 -10.07 -0.69 -15.70
CA ASN A 161 -11.41 -1.04 -15.24
C ASN A 161 -12.53 -0.15 -15.82
N GLY A 162 -12.23 0.89 -16.59
CA GLY A 162 -13.24 1.78 -17.15
C GLY A 162 -13.81 2.82 -16.17
N ARG A 163 -13.14 3.11 -15.05
CA ARG A 163 -13.63 4.07 -14.02
C ARG A 163 -14.07 5.43 -14.55
N SER A 164 -13.47 5.93 -15.64
CA SER A 164 -13.82 7.25 -16.20
C SER A 164 -15.24 7.25 -16.78
N ALA A 165 -15.67 6.16 -17.42
CA ALA A 165 -17.04 6.02 -17.93
C ALA A 165 -18.03 5.85 -16.77
N PHE A 166 -17.67 5.04 -15.77
CA PHE A 166 -18.45 4.91 -14.53
C PHE A 166 -18.68 6.25 -13.82
N VAL A 167 -17.63 7.05 -13.62
CA VAL A 167 -17.77 8.36 -12.97
C VAL A 167 -18.58 9.32 -13.83
N LYS A 168 -18.43 9.26 -15.15
CA LYS A 168 -19.26 10.07 -16.06
C LYS A 168 -20.75 9.74 -15.93
N GLU A 169 -21.10 8.46 -15.81
CA GLU A 169 -22.49 8.05 -15.53
C GLU A 169 -22.95 8.51 -14.14
N LEU A 170 -22.12 8.37 -13.11
CA LEU A 170 -22.45 8.83 -11.76
C LEU A 170 -22.75 10.33 -11.72
N MET A 171 -22.04 11.13 -12.51
CA MET A 171 -22.26 12.57 -12.64
C MET A 171 -23.65 12.94 -13.18
N SER A 172 -24.36 12.01 -13.82
CA SER A 172 -25.74 12.21 -14.27
C SER A 172 -26.76 12.19 -13.12
N TYR A 173 -26.42 11.61 -11.96
CA TYR A 173 -27.33 11.44 -10.82
C TYR A 173 -26.91 12.21 -9.56
N ILE A 174 -25.62 12.50 -9.41
CA ILE A 174 -25.08 13.23 -8.26
C ILE A 174 -23.88 14.11 -8.68
N ARG A 175 -23.73 15.28 -8.06
CA ARG A 175 -22.62 16.18 -8.39
C ARG A 175 -21.28 15.57 -7.94
N VAL A 176 -20.32 15.56 -8.86
CA VAL A 176 -18.92 15.17 -8.60
C VAL A 176 -18.02 16.33 -9.03
N ASP A 177 -17.17 16.78 -8.13
CA ASP A 177 -16.08 17.69 -8.46
C ASP A 177 -14.87 16.87 -8.90
N SER A 178 -14.58 16.94 -10.21
CA SER A 178 -13.51 16.24 -10.87
C SER A 178 -12.34 17.17 -11.15
N TYR A 179 -11.21 16.87 -10.51
CA TYR A 179 -9.92 17.53 -10.63
C TYR A 179 -8.93 16.66 -11.39
N GLY A 180 -7.80 17.25 -11.82
CA GLY A 180 -6.77 16.54 -12.57
C GLY A 180 -7.00 16.59 -14.08
N HIS A 181 -6.69 15.52 -14.81
CA HIS A 181 -6.83 15.49 -16.27
C HIS A 181 -8.14 14.85 -16.75
N CYS A 182 -8.73 13.95 -15.97
CA CYS A 182 -9.89 13.16 -16.40
C CYS A 182 -11.19 13.85 -16.03
N LEU A 183 -12.12 14.00 -16.97
CA LEU A 183 -13.39 14.77 -16.89
C LEU A 183 -13.21 16.25 -16.52
N ASN A 184 -12.44 16.57 -15.47
CA ASN A 184 -11.83 17.87 -15.19
C ASN A 184 -12.82 19.04 -15.31
N ASN A 185 -13.97 18.90 -14.65
CA ASN A 185 -14.99 19.95 -14.58
C ASN A 185 -14.63 21.06 -13.58
N ILE A 186 -13.68 20.82 -12.66
CA ILE A 186 -13.12 21.84 -11.78
C ILE A 186 -11.70 22.20 -12.20
N LYS A 187 -11.54 23.40 -12.79
CA LYS A 187 -10.22 23.95 -13.13
C LYS A 187 -9.58 24.55 -11.88
N SER A 188 -8.53 23.91 -11.38
CA SER A 188 -7.72 24.45 -10.29
C SER A 188 -6.24 24.44 -10.65
N LYS A 189 -5.57 25.59 -10.45
CA LYS A 189 -4.11 25.72 -10.60
C LYS A 189 -3.36 25.33 -9.33
N THR A 190 -4.05 25.24 -8.20
CA THR A 190 -3.46 24.97 -6.87
C THR A 190 -3.59 23.52 -6.45
N VAL A 191 -4.58 22.79 -6.98
CA VAL A 191 -4.75 21.36 -6.73
C VAL A 191 -3.74 20.60 -7.57
N THR A 192 -2.80 19.96 -6.90
CA THR A 192 -1.83 19.03 -7.50
C THR A 192 -2.06 17.63 -6.93
N GLN A 193 -1.57 16.59 -7.59
CA GLN A 193 -1.63 15.20 -7.08
C GLN A 193 -0.65 14.92 -5.93
N ARG A 194 -0.12 15.96 -5.28
CA ARG A 194 0.73 15.80 -4.11
C ARG A 194 -0.15 15.40 -2.91
N ARG A 195 0.32 14.41 -2.16
CA ARG A 195 -0.41 13.81 -1.03
C ARG A 195 -0.88 14.83 0.00
N GLU A 196 -0.03 15.80 0.34
CA GLU A 196 -0.36 16.85 1.30
C GLU A 196 -1.53 17.72 0.81
N SER A 197 -1.52 18.13 -0.47
CA SER A 197 -2.62 18.90 -1.07
C SER A 197 -3.90 18.09 -1.22
N ASN A 198 -3.81 16.79 -1.52
CA ASN A 198 -4.98 15.91 -1.58
C ASN A 198 -5.69 15.90 -0.22
N SER A 199 -4.92 15.84 0.86
CA SER A 199 -5.46 15.65 2.19
C SER A 199 -6.25 16.86 2.72
N VAL A 200 -5.89 18.07 2.26
CA VAL A 200 -6.64 19.31 2.54
C VAL A 200 -7.90 19.34 1.68
N LEU A 201 -7.76 19.12 0.37
CA LEU A 201 -8.87 19.11 -0.57
C LEU A 201 -9.96 18.13 -0.14
N TYR A 202 -9.60 16.86 0.03
CA TYR A 202 -10.52 15.78 0.36
C TYR A 202 -11.24 16.00 1.69
N SER A 203 -10.60 16.66 2.65
CA SER A 203 -11.21 16.90 3.96
C SER A 203 -12.46 17.78 3.88
N SER A 204 -12.60 18.62 2.85
CA SER A 204 -13.80 19.44 2.63
C SER A 204 -14.98 18.68 2.01
N TYR A 205 -14.75 17.49 1.44
CA TYR A 205 -15.78 16.66 0.81
C TYR A 205 -16.32 15.59 1.75
N LYS A 206 -17.54 15.11 1.50
CA LYS A 206 -18.13 13.98 2.24
C LYS A 206 -17.57 12.65 1.73
N PHE A 207 -17.44 12.54 0.41
CA PHE A 207 -16.94 11.34 -0.24
C PHE A 207 -15.76 11.64 -1.13
N VAL A 208 -14.89 10.64 -1.30
CA VAL A 208 -13.81 10.67 -2.28
C VAL A 208 -13.89 9.40 -3.12
N LEU A 209 -13.91 9.57 -4.45
CA LEU A 209 -13.82 8.45 -5.39
C LEU A 209 -12.39 7.89 -5.37
N ALA A 210 -12.19 6.83 -4.60
CA ALA A 210 -10.92 6.13 -4.39
C ALA A 210 -10.81 4.85 -5.24
N ILE A 211 -11.35 4.90 -6.46
CA ILE A 211 -11.34 3.77 -7.40
C ILE A 211 -9.99 3.68 -8.09
N GLU A 212 -9.33 2.53 -7.98
CA GLU A 212 -8.03 2.26 -8.60
C GLU A 212 -8.09 2.25 -10.13
N ASN A 213 -6.94 2.31 -10.81
CA ASN A 213 -6.85 2.23 -12.28
C ASN A 213 -7.01 0.80 -12.83
N SER A 214 -7.12 -0.18 -11.96
CA SER A 214 -7.37 -1.60 -12.25
C SER A 214 -7.89 -2.25 -10.96
N ASN A 215 -8.63 -3.35 -11.11
CA ASN A 215 -9.17 -4.10 -9.97
C ASN A 215 -8.35 -5.37 -9.81
N CYS A 216 -7.27 -5.33 -9.04
CA CYS A 216 -6.37 -6.47 -8.86
C CYS A 216 -6.27 -6.86 -7.38
N GLU A 217 -5.99 -8.13 -7.11
CA GLU A 217 -5.80 -8.68 -5.77
C GLU A 217 -4.76 -7.83 -5.00
N ASP A 218 -5.14 -7.36 -3.81
CA ASP A 218 -4.31 -6.52 -2.93
C ASP A 218 -3.80 -5.18 -3.52
N TYR A 219 -4.18 -4.81 -4.75
CA TYR A 219 -3.79 -3.54 -5.36
C TYR A 219 -4.58 -2.37 -4.75
N VAL A 220 -4.02 -1.80 -3.69
CA VAL A 220 -4.56 -0.64 -2.95
C VAL A 220 -3.48 0.42 -2.83
N THR A 221 -3.79 1.63 -3.27
CA THR A 221 -2.80 2.72 -3.36
C THR A 221 -3.10 3.88 -2.41
N GLU A 222 -2.42 5.01 -2.59
CA GLU A 222 -2.65 6.27 -1.87
C GLU A 222 -4.12 6.73 -1.90
N LYS A 223 -4.93 6.34 -2.90
CA LYS A 223 -6.31 6.81 -3.04
C LYS A 223 -7.17 6.48 -1.84
N LEU A 224 -7.13 5.24 -1.38
CA LEU A 224 -7.84 4.81 -0.17
C LEU A 224 -7.31 5.55 1.06
N ILE A 225 -5.97 5.59 1.17
CA ILE A 225 -5.26 6.11 2.34
C ILE A 225 -5.53 7.60 2.52
N ASP A 226 -5.45 8.37 1.43
CA ASP A 226 -5.69 9.81 1.41
C ASP A 226 -7.16 10.12 1.68
N ALA A 227 -8.10 9.35 1.11
CA ALA A 227 -9.54 9.52 1.39
C ALA A 227 -9.84 9.31 2.89
N ILE A 228 -9.45 8.15 3.43
CA ILE A 228 -9.66 7.80 4.83
C ILE A 228 -8.97 8.81 5.75
N GLY A 229 -7.69 9.10 5.50
CA GLY A 229 -6.88 10.03 6.30
C GLY A 229 -7.41 11.47 6.31
N SER A 230 -8.21 11.82 5.30
CA SER A 230 -8.89 13.13 5.19
C SER A 230 -10.25 13.15 5.88
N THR A 231 -10.67 12.06 6.52
CA THR A 231 -11.96 11.93 7.21
C THR A 231 -13.16 12.07 6.27
N SER A 232 -12.99 11.57 5.05
CA SER A 232 -14.01 11.48 4.01
C SER A 232 -14.22 10.01 3.67
N ILE A 233 -15.46 9.63 3.36
CA ILE A 233 -15.79 8.21 3.11
C ILE A 233 -15.26 7.83 1.72
N PRO A 234 -14.37 6.82 1.60
CA PRO A 234 -13.90 6.36 0.30
C PRO A 234 -15.00 5.61 -0.43
N ILE A 235 -15.19 5.92 -1.72
CA ILE A 235 -15.96 5.12 -2.66
C ILE A 235 -14.96 4.28 -3.46
N VAL A 236 -15.07 2.96 -3.35
CA VAL A 236 -14.10 1.98 -3.88
C VAL A 236 -14.77 0.99 -4.81
N ALA A 237 -13.96 0.25 -5.58
CA ALA A 237 -14.44 -0.81 -6.47
C ALA A 237 -13.78 -2.13 -6.09
N SER A 238 -14.54 -3.06 -5.53
CA SER A 238 -14.08 -4.40 -5.17
C SER A 238 -15.12 -5.45 -5.48
N ARG A 239 -14.70 -6.50 -6.17
CA ARG A 239 -15.49 -7.72 -6.37
C ARG A 239 -14.54 -8.90 -6.41
N ASN A 240 -14.98 -10.04 -5.87
CA ASN A 240 -14.19 -11.27 -5.83
C ASN A 240 -12.80 -11.12 -5.16
N GLY A 241 -12.68 -10.24 -4.17
CA GLY A 241 -11.40 -9.98 -3.47
C GLY A 241 -10.39 -9.15 -4.27
N LYS A 242 -10.81 -8.44 -5.33
CA LYS A 242 -9.93 -7.68 -6.23
C LYS A 242 -10.19 -6.16 -6.18
N PRO A 243 -9.55 -5.42 -5.26
CA PRO A 243 -8.83 -5.89 -4.06
C PRO A 243 -9.78 -6.13 -2.86
N ASP A 244 -9.36 -6.88 -1.85
CA ASP A 244 -10.07 -6.97 -0.56
C ASP A 244 -9.71 -5.76 0.35
N TYR A 245 -10.51 -4.70 0.28
CA TYR A 245 -10.30 -3.49 1.08
C TYR A 245 -10.39 -3.72 2.60
N ALA A 246 -11.00 -4.82 3.08
CA ALA A 246 -11.01 -5.16 4.50
C ALA A 246 -9.63 -5.56 5.05
N ARG A 247 -8.64 -5.80 4.16
CA ARG A 247 -7.23 -5.96 4.52
C ARG A 247 -6.52 -4.64 4.79
N PHE A 248 -7.10 -3.52 4.33
CA PHE A 248 -6.46 -2.22 4.36
C PHE A 248 -7.21 -1.21 5.22
N ALA A 249 -8.53 -1.32 5.34
CA ALA A 249 -9.37 -0.39 6.11
C ALA A 249 -10.31 -1.15 7.07
N PRO A 250 -10.82 -0.48 8.13
CA PRO A 250 -11.85 -1.06 8.97
C PRO A 250 -13.07 -1.49 8.14
N LYS A 251 -13.72 -2.60 8.51
CA LYS A 251 -14.96 -3.01 7.83
C LYS A 251 -16.03 -1.92 7.99
N TYR A 252 -16.89 -1.78 6.99
CA TYR A 252 -17.96 -0.78 6.95
C TYR A 252 -17.47 0.67 7.01
N SER A 253 -16.22 0.95 6.61
CA SER A 253 -15.67 2.31 6.57
C SER A 253 -15.49 2.89 5.16
N TYR A 254 -16.01 2.20 4.15
CA TYR A 254 -15.93 2.56 2.74
C TYR A 254 -17.20 2.07 2.04
N ILE A 255 -17.51 2.68 0.90
CA ILE A 255 -18.68 2.34 0.08
C ILE A 255 -18.15 1.61 -1.17
N ASN A 256 -18.52 0.34 -1.33
CA ASN A 256 -18.16 -0.42 -2.52
C ASN A 256 -19.21 -0.25 -3.60
N VAL A 257 -18.80 0.16 -4.81
CA VAL A 257 -19.75 0.42 -5.91
C VAL A 257 -20.52 -0.83 -6.32
N TYR A 258 -19.91 -2.01 -6.24
CA TYR A 258 -20.55 -3.28 -6.63
C TYR A 258 -21.62 -3.77 -5.66
N ASP A 259 -21.78 -3.14 -4.49
CA ASP A 259 -22.85 -3.46 -3.53
C ASP A 259 -24.21 -2.90 -4.00
N PHE A 260 -24.22 -2.10 -5.08
CA PHE A 260 -25.40 -1.45 -5.65
C PHE A 260 -25.79 -2.10 -6.97
N LYS A 261 -27.11 -2.16 -7.24
CA LYS A 261 -27.65 -2.74 -8.48
C LYS A 261 -27.44 -1.84 -9.70
N SER A 262 -27.37 -0.53 -9.49
CA SER A 262 -27.15 0.47 -10.55
C SER A 262 -26.34 1.66 -10.03
N VAL A 263 -25.78 2.44 -10.96
CA VAL A 263 -25.09 3.70 -10.63
C VAL A 263 -26.04 4.71 -9.97
N LYS A 264 -27.32 4.68 -10.33
CA LYS A 264 -28.36 5.51 -9.70
C LYS A 264 -28.61 5.10 -8.26
N ASP A 265 -28.69 3.80 -7.95
CA ASP A 265 -28.88 3.34 -6.57
C ASP A 265 -27.72 3.77 -5.66
N LEU A 266 -26.48 3.73 -6.19
CA LEU A 266 -25.31 4.28 -5.50
C LEU A 266 -25.49 5.79 -5.27
N ALA A 267 -25.90 6.56 -6.28
CA ALA A 267 -26.10 8.00 -6.16
C ALA A 267 -27.19 8.34 -5.13
N ASP A 268 -28.31 7.61 -5.11
CA ASP A 268 -29.40 7.78 -4.15
C ASP A 268 -28.92 7.53 -2.70
N HIS A 269 -28.11 6.48 -2.50
CA HIS A 269 -27.47 6.21 -1.20
C HIS A 269 -26.50 7.31 -0.77
N LEU A 270 -25.64 7.78 -1.69
CA LEU A 270 -24.71 8.88 -1.42
C LEU A 270 -25.44 10.19 -1.11
N ASN A 271 -26.56 10.47 -1.78
CA ASN A 271 -27.41 11.61 -1.47
C ASN A 271 -27.98 11.50 -0.06
N HIS A 272 -28.55 10.35 0.32
CA HIS A 272 -29.05 10.12 1.68
C HIS A 272 -27.99 10.39 2.75
N LEU A 273 -26.80 9.78 2.61
CA LEU A 273 -25.67 9.98 3.51
C LEU A 273 -25.18 11.43 3.51
N SER A 274 -25.24 12.12 2.38
CA SER A 274 -24.82 13.52 2.29
C SER A 274 -25.72 14.46 3.10
N THR A 275 -26.95 14.08 3.38
CA THR A 275 -27.90 14.90 4.16
C THR A 275 -28.13 14.40 5.58
N ASN A 276 -27.65 13.19 5.91
CA ASN A 276 -27.87 12.54 7.20
C ASN A 276 -26.54 12.31 7.93
N GLN A 277 -26.25 13.17 8.93
CA GLN A 277 -25.01 13.07 9.70
C GLN A 277 -24.90 11.74 10.47
N THR A 278 -25.99 11.27 11.07
CA THR A 278 -25.97 10.04 11.87
C THR A 278 -25.55 8.85 11.00
N ALA A 279 -26.17 8.70 9.83
CA ALA A 279 -25.83 7.65 8.87
C ALA A 279 -24.42 7.83 8.28
N TYR A 280 -24.00 9.06 7.99
CA TYR A 280 -22.63 9.34 7.54
C TYR A 280 -21.60 8.91 8.60
N ASP A 281 -21.83 9.26 9.86
CA ASP A 281 -20.90 8.98 10.94
C ASP A 281 -20.75 7.46 11.20
N GLU A 282 -21.70 6.62 10.77
CA GLU A 282 -21.61 5.16 10.91
C GLU A 282 -20.40 4.59 10.16
N TYR A 283 -20.04 5.20 9.01
CA TYR A 283 -18.83 4.84 8.28
C TYR A 283 -17.53 5.29 8.97
N LEU A 284 -17.64 6.17 9.98
CA LEU A 284 -16.52 6.70 10.76
C LEU A 284 -16.49 6.13 12.18
N TRP A 285 -17.18 5.01 12.43
CA TRP A 285 -17.31 4.40 13.75
C TRP A 285 -15.98 4.21 14.49
N PHE A 286 -14.92 3.84 13.75
CA PHE A 286 -13.57 3.59 14.26
C PHE A 286 -12.86 4.86 14.77
N ARG A 287 -13.42 6.04 14.53
CA ARG A 287 -12.93 7.34 15.00
C ARG A 287 -13.74 7.90 16.18
N ARG A 288 -14.79 7.21 16.64
CA ARG A 288 -15.74 7.71 17.66
C ARG A 288 -15.27 7.58 19.12
N LEU A 289 -14.09 6.99 19.38
CA LEU A 289 -13.59 6.82 20.75
C LEU A 289 -13.17 8.15 21.41
N PRO A 290 -13.17 8.25 22.75
CA PRO A 290 -12.73 9.42 23.52
C PRO A 290 -11.20 9.64 23.48
N ILE A 291 -10.55 9.30 22.36
CA ILE A 291 -9.16 9.62 22.03
C ILE A 291 -9.08 11.05 21.45
N ASN A 292 -10.23 11.71 21.27
CA ASN A 292 -10.38 13.14 21.00
C ASN A 292 -9.77 14.08 22.07
N LYS A 293 -9.09 13.56 23.12
CA LYS A 293 -8.21 14.36 23.99
C LYS A 293 -6.81 14.61 23.39
N TYR A 294 -6.43 13.94 22.29
CA TYR A 294 -5.15 14.14 21.63
C TYR A 294 -5.31 14.96 20.36
N ALA A 295 -4.62 16.10 20.28
CA ALA A 295 -4.42 16.82 19.03
C ALA A 295 -3.71 15.93 17.99
N ILE A 296 -3.82 16.25 16.71
CA ILE A 296 -3.08 15.57 15.62
C ILE A 296 -1.57 15.46 15.93
N SER A 297 -1.01 16.45 16.63
CA SER A 297 0.39 16.47 17.10
C SER A 297 0.73 15.33 18.07
N GLY A 298 -0.23 14.82 18.85
CA GLY A 298 -0.05 13.70 19.78
C GLY A 298 -0.07 12.32 19.13
N PHE A 299 -0.52 12.20 17.88
CA PHE A 299 -0.45 10.95 17.11
C PHE A 299 0.90 10.79 16.41
N ILE A 300 1.48 11.88 15.91
CA ILE A 300 2.75 11.86 15.16
C ILE A 300 3.91 11.30 16.03
N THR A 301 3.87 11.52 17.34
CA THR A 301 4.90 11.08 18.29
C THR A 301 4.76 9.64 18.78
N ARG A 302 3.63 8.95 18.50
CA ARG A 302 3.42 7.57 18.95
C ARG A 302 4.33 6.61 18.20
N SER A 303 4.86 5.63 18.91
CA SER A 303 5.53 4.48 18.30
C SER A 303 4.54 3.61 17.53
N LEU A 304 5.05 2.84 16.58
CA LEU A 304 4.26 1.84 15.85
C LEU A 304 3.54 0.87 16.81
N ASN A 305 4.21 0.40 17.86
CA ASN A 305 3.63 -0.54 18.83
C ASN A 305 2.43 0.06 19.56
N GLU A 306 2.47 1.35 19.90
CA GLU A 306 1.34 2.06 20.51
C GLU A 306 0.17 2.23 19.54
N ASN A 307 0.44 2.40 18.25
CA ASN A 307 -0.59 2.45 17.22
C ASN A 307 -1.21 1.07 16.95
N LEU A 308 -0.42 0.00 16.99
CA LEU A 308 -0.91 -1.37 16.85
C LEU A 308 -1.79 -1.78 18.02
N ARG A 309 -1.42 -1.40 19.26
CA ARG A 309 -2.28 -1.59 20.44
C ARG A 309 -3.58 -0.80 20.32
N LEU A 310 -3.51 0.41 19.76
CA LEU A 310 -4.72 1.19 19.53
C LEU A 310 -5.62 0.54 18.47
N ALA A 311 -5.03 0.04 17.38
CA ALA A 311 -5.76 -0.74 16.39
C ALA A 311 -6.42 -1.97 17.03
N ASP A 312 -5.73 -2.67 17.93
CA ASP A 312 -6.29 -3.81 18.67
C ASP A 312 -7.53 -3.44 19.50
N GLN A 313 -7.57 -2.22 20.05
CA GLN A 313 -8.70 -1.72 20.83
C GLN A 313 -9.88 -1.27 19.96
N ILE A 314 -9.60 -0.65 18.81
CA ILE A 314 -10.62 -0.09 17.92
C ILE A 314 -11.23 -1.16 17.02
N VAL A 315 -10.39 -1.84 16.23
CA VAL A 315 -10.87 -2.80 15.22
C VAL A 315 -10.84 -4.23 15.71
N GLY A 316 -10.12 -4.51 16.80
CA GLY A 316 -9.93 -5.85 17.34
C GLY A 316 -8.67 -6.54 16.81
N LYS A 317 -8.02 -7.34 17.67
CA LYS A 317 -6.80 -8.11 17.35
C LYS A 317 -6.95 -9.05 16.17
N ASN A 318 -8.15 -9.62 16.01
CA ASN A 318 -8.46 -10.61 14.97
C ASN A 318 -9.00 -9.96 13.69
N ALA A 319 -9.04 -8.62 13.60
CA ALA A 319 -9.48 -7.95 12.39
C ALA A 319 -8.56 -8.29 11.21
N THR A 320 -9.15 -8.55 10.04
CA THR A 320 -8.44 -8.82 8.80
C THR A 320 -7.37 -7.75 8.54
N MET A 321 -7.75 -6.47 8.60
CA MET A 321 -6.85 -5.33 8.49
C MET A 321 -5.66 -5.42 9.45
N ARG A 322 -5.91 -5.73 10.73
CA ARG A 322 -4.88 -5.78 11.77
C ARG A 322 -3.83 -6.85 11.47
N LYS A 323 -4.27 -8.03 11.02
CA LYS A 323 -3.38 -9.13 10.60
C LYS A 323 -2.50 -8.71 9.42
N TRP A 324 -3.07 -8.07 8.41
CA TRP A 324 -2.34 -7.69 7.20
C TRP A 324 -1.37 -6.54 7.41
N LEU A 325 -1.69 -5.59 8.30
CA LEU A 325 -0.72 -4.56 8.70
C LEU A 325 0.53 -5.15 9.38
N LEU A 326 0.41 -6.26 10.14
CA LEU A 326 1.57 -6.95 10.71
C LEU A 326 2.41 -7.67 9.66
N ASN A 327 1.76 -8.34 8.70
CA ASN A 327 2.47 -9.04 7.64
C ASN A 327 3.34 -8.08 6.82
N LYS A 328 2.87 -6.85 6.67
CA LYS A 328 3.64 -5.78 6.03
C LYS A 328 4.75 -5.23 6.93
N GLU A 329 4.55 -5.14 8.23
CA GLU A 329 5.44 -4.41 9.12
C GLU A 329 6.13 -5.32 10.14
N THR A 330 7.32 -5.78 9.75
CA THR A 330 8.29 -6.46 10.64
C THR A 330 9.56 -5.61 10.81
N SER A 331 9.41 -4.35 11.24
CA SER A 331 10.40 -3.45 11.89
C SER A 331 11.82 -3.25 11.32
N VAL A 332 12.15 -3.72 10.11
CA VAL A 332 13.44 -3.49 9.45
C VAL A 332 13.17 -2.94 8.04
N ASN A 333 13.99 -2.00 7.55
CA ASN A 333 13.87 -1.49 6.17
C ASN A 333 13.85 -2.66 5.16
N LYS A 334 12.91 -2.65 4.20
CA LYS A 334 12.71 -3.68 3.16
C LYS A 334 13.99 -4.17 2.50
N TYR A 335 14.90 -3.25 2.20
CA TYR A 335 16.13 -3.59 1.53
C TYR A 335 17.15 -4.23 2.48
N CYS A 336 17.13 -3.84 3.76
CA CYS A 336 17.86 -4.55 4.80
C CYS A 336 17.32 -5.97 4.98
N LYS A 337 16.00 -6.17 4.96
CA LYS A 337 15.39 -7.52 5.00
C LYS A 337 15.83 -8.37 3.82
N LEU A 338 15.89 -7.76 2.64
CA LEU A 338 16.36 -8.45 1.44
C LEU A 338 17.86 -8.80 1.55
N ALA A 339 18.71 -7.87 2.00
CA ALA A 339 20.13 -8.11 2.24
C ALA A 339 20.35 -9.22 3.28
N GLN A 340 19.66 -9.15 4.43
CA GLN A 340 19.66 -10.21 5.43
C GLN A 340 19.21 -11.54 4.84
N PHE A 341 18.17 -11.54 4.02
CA PHE A 341 17.65 -12.75 3.41
C PHE A 341 18.69 -13.41 2.52
N ILE A 342 19.27 -12.65 1.59
CA ILE A 342 20.32 -13.10 0.68
C ILE A 342 21.50 -13.68 1.46
N TYR A 343 21.91 -13.00 2.54
CA TYR A 343 23.09 -13.38 3.32
C TYR A 343 22.85 -14.56 4.29
N THR A 344 21.61 -14.79 4.73
CA THR A 344 21.30 -15.78 5.79
C THR A 344 20.57 -17.03 5.32
N ASN A 345 20.03 -17.08 4.11
CA ASN A 345 19.25 -18.22 3.63
C ASN A 345 19.82 -18.75 2.32
N HIS A 346 19.54 -20.02 2.03
CA HIS A 346 19.61 -20.58 0.68
C HIS A 346 18.43 -20.03 -0.14
N TRP A 347 18.65 -18.83 -0.69
CA TRP A 347 17.65 -18.03 -1.40
C TRP A 347 17.15 -18.72 -2.68
N GLU A 348 17.91 -19.67 -3.22
CA GLU A 348 17.66 -20.37 -4.49
C GLU A 348 16.30 -21.08 -4.49
N SER A 349 15.96 -21.73 -3.37
CA SER A 349 14.69 -22.46 -3.24
C SER A 349 13.47 -21.53 -3.24
N ILE A 350 13.57 -20.37 -2.58
CA ILE A 350 12.51 -19.36 -2.51
C ILE A 350 12.41 -18.61 -3.84
N TYR A 351 13.55 -18.28 -4.43
CA TYR A 351 13.65 -17.73 -5.78
C TYR A 351 12.92 -18.60 -6.78
N ASN A 352 13.27 -19.89 -6.86
CA ASN A 352 12.66 -20.84 -7.80
C ASN A 352 11.15 -20.99 -7.57
N ARG A 353 10.72 -21.14 -6.30
CA ARG A 353 9.29 -21.27 -5.95
C ARG A 353 8.48 -20.02 -6.27
N LYS A 354 9.01 -18.83 -6.03
CA LYS A 354 8.29 -17.57 -6.26
C LYS A 354 8.23 -17.22 -7.74
N LYS A 355 9.29 -17.54 -8.49
CA LYS A 355 9.31 -17.42 -9.96
C LYS A 355 8.30 -18.39 -10.61
N SER A 356 8.17 -19.61 -10.10
CA SER A 356 7.22 -20.59 -10.64
C SER A 356 5.75 -20.33 -10.28
N ASN A 357 5.47 -19.71 -9.13
CA ASN A 357 4.11 -19.54 -8.60
C ASN A 357 3.56 -18.12 -8.79
N ARG A 358 4.06 -17.42 -9.80
CA ARG A 358 3.67 -16.07 -10.11
C ARG A 358 2.36 -16.08 -10.92
N PRO A 359 1.31 -15.37 -10.47
CA PRO A 359 0.08 -15.31 -11.22
C PRO A 359 0.21 -14.39 -12.43
N THR A 360 -0.52 -14.73 -13.48
CA THR A 360 -0.82 -13.88 -14.63
C THR A 360 -1.73 -12.72 -14.22
N ALA A 361 -1.74 -11.65 -15.02
CA ALA A 361 -2.60 -10.50 -14.77
C ALA A 361 -4.09 -10.91 -14.71
N ASP A 362 -4.53 -11.86 -15.54
CA ASP A 362 -5.93 -12.31 -15.58
C ASP A 362 -6.33 -13.11 -14.33
N GLU A 363 -5.39 -13.82 -13.70
CA GLU A 363 -5.64 -14.53 -12.44
C GLU A 363 -5.91 -13.56 -11.29
N VAL A 364 -5.18 -12.45 -11.21
CA VAL A 364 -5.25 -11.52 -10.07
C VAL A 364 -6.08 -10.27 -10.33
N CYS A 365 -6.33 -9.89 -11.59
CA CYS A 365 -7.15 -8.74 -11.95
C CYS A 365 -8.54 -9.14 -12.43
N LEU A 366 -9.49 -8.21 -12.35
CA LEU A 366 -10.75 -8.29 -13.08
C LEU A 366 -10.53 -7.88 -14.54
N PRO A 367 -11.39 -8.33 -15.48
CA PRO A 367 -11.24 -8.01 -16.89
C PRO A 367 -11.24 -6.52 -17.20
N LYS A 368 -10.70 -6.18 -18.37
CA LYS A 368 -10.75 -4.81 -18.89
C LYS A 368 -12.21 -4.34 -18.98
N ASN A 369 -12.45 -3.10 -18.57
CA ASN A 369 -13.76 -2.46 -18.53
C ASN A 369 -14.78 -3.12 -17.59
N ASP A 370 -14.36 -3.87 -16.56
CA ASP A 370 -15.28 -4.55 -15.64
C ASP A 370 -16.37 -3.62 -15.06
N LEU A 371 -16.06 -2.37 -14.70
CA LEU A 371 -17.09 -1.42 -14.23
C LEU A 371 -18.13 -1.09 -15.31
N VAL A 372 -17.68 -0.90 -16.55
CA VAL A 372 -18.56 -0.61 -17.69
C VAL A 372 -19.45 -1.80 -18.00
N SER A 373 -18.86 -3.00 -18.03
CA SER A 373 -19.61 -4.24 -18.29
C SER A 373 -20.61 -4.56 -17.17
N TYR A 374 -20.23 -4.36 -15.91
CA TYR A 374 -21.09 -4.65 -14.76
C TYR A 374 -22.30 -3.70 -14.69
N PHE A 375 -22.10 -2.41 -15.00
CA PHE A 375 -23.16 -1.39 -14.94
C PHE A 375 -23.83 -1.11 -16.30
N HIS A 376 -23.46 -1.83 -17.36
CA HIS A 376 -24.00 -1.68 -18.71
C HIS A 376 -23.87 -0.25 -19.29
N LEU A 377 -22.66 0.33 -19.22
CA LEU A 377 -22.36 1.73 -19.59
C LEU A 377 -21.86 1.94 -21.02
#